data_AF-A0A3C1LE27-F1
#
_entry.id   AF-A0A3C1LE27-F1
#
_cell.length_a   1.000
_cell.length_b   1.000
_cell.length_c   1.000
_cell.angle_alpha   90.00
_cell.angle_beta   90.00
_cell.angle_gamma   90.00
#
_symmetry.space_group_name_H-M   'P 1'
#
loop_
_entity.id
_entity.type
_entity.pdbx_description
1 polymer ?
#
loop_
_entity_poly.entity_id
_entity_poly.type
_entity_poly.pdbx_seq_one_letter_code
_entity_poly.pdbx_strand_id
1 'polypeptide(L)'
;TAVTIVGDSANVSTVNAVNASAIGHHALAECDSCLVLGSVAGKNNAIGNVNVGVGTTNPQARLDVGGNVKLGAAGTAINALIKHTANINIPSLAANVGTTIDVPVTNAITGAVVHVTIDADVNDVVVANARVSTNGTVRIRLVNAGTSSFSATSVTVQIAVIQ
;
A
#
# COMPACT_ATOMS: atom_id res chain seq x y z
N THR A 1 27.38 8.74 -22.82
CA THR A 1 27.81 8.92 -21.43
C THR A 1 27.37 10.29 -20.94
N ALA A 2 26.12 10.41 -20.51
CA ALA A 2 25.65 11.63 -19.85
C ALA A 2 25.25 11.25 -18.44
N VAL A 3 25.71 12.03 -17.46
CA VAL A 3 25.34 11.89 -16.06
C VAL A 3 24.76 13.19 -15.55
N THR A 4 23.92 13.11 -14.54
CA THR A 4 23.41 14.28 -13.82
C THR A 4 23.78 14.13 -12.35
N ILE A 5 24.47 15.13 -11.81
CA ILE A 5 24.87 15.18 -10.41
C ILE A 5 24.39 16.50 -9.84
N VAL A 6 23.53 16.44 -8.83
CA VAL A 6 23.00 17.62 -8.14
C VAL A 6 23.03 17.37 -6.65
N GLY A 7 23.57 18.30 -5.87
CA GLY A 7 23.66 18.20 -4.41
C GLY A 7 25.09 18.03 -3.90
N ASP A 8 25.33 18.48 -2.67
CA ASP A 8 26.63 18.35 -2.04
C ASP A 8 27.02 16.87 -1.88
N SER A 9 28.28 16.57 -2.20
CA SER A 9 28.84 15.22 -2.16
C SER A 9 28.07 14.18 -3.00
N ALA A 10 27.16 14.58 -3.89
CA ALA A 10 26.49 13.65 -4.80
C ALA A 10 27.48 13.08 -5.83
N ASN A 11 27.31 11.83 -6.24
CA ASN A 11 28.24 11.16 -7.15
C ASN A 11 27.55 10.12 -8.04
N VAL A 12 28.12 9.87 -9.21
CA VAL A 12 27.87 8.69 -10.04
C VAL A 12 29.17 7.88 -10.08
N SER A 13 29.17 6.72 -9.41
CA SER A 13 30.41 5.97 -9.14
C SER A 13 30.90 5.11 -10.30
N THR A 14 30.06 4.86 -11.31
CA THR A 14 30.42 4.00 -12.44
C THR A 14 31.24 4.77 -13.47
N VAL A 15 32.47 4.31 -13.73
CA VAL A 15 33.29 4.85 -14.83
C VAL A 15 32.56 4.59 -16.13
N ASN A 16 32.40 5.65 -16.94
CA ASN A 16 31.60 5.64 -18.18
C ASN A 16 30.10 5.37 -17.99
N ALA A 17 29.53 5.73 -16.84
CA ALA A 17 28.10 5.65 -16.62
C ALA A 17 27.29 6.22 -17.80
N VAL A 18 26.23 5.51 -18.18
CA VAL A 18 25.33 5.88 -19.26
C VAL A 18 23.97 6.22 -18.65
N ASN A 19 23.56 7.48 -18.79
CA ASN A 19 22.22 7.94 -18.40
C ASN A 19 21.93 7.76 -16.90
N ALA A 20 22.92 8.05 -16.05
CA ALA A 20 22.79 7.94 -14.60
C ALA A 20 22.60 9.31 -13.96
N SER A 21 21.70 9.40 -12.98
CA SER A 21 21.41 10.64 -12.26
C SER A 21 21.46 10.42 -10.75
N ALA A 22 22.24 11.22 -10.04
CA ALA A 22 22.27 11.28 -8.58
C ALA A 22 21.87 12.70 -8.13
N ILE A 23 20.75 12.82 -7.43
CA ILE A 23 20.17 14.10 -7.03
C ILE A 23 19.92 14.09 -5.52
N GLY A 24 20.61 14.95 -4.77
CA GLY A 24 20.50 15.14 -3.33
C GLY A 24 21.83 15.00 -2.59
N HIS A 25 21.90 15.51 -1.36
CA HIS A 25 23.09 15.40 -0.50
C HIS A 25 23.52 13.94 -0.33
N HIS A 26 24.80 13.63 -0.60
CA HIS A 26 25.37 12.28 -0.63
C HIS A 26 24.62 11.25 -1.51
N ALA A 27 23.80 11.68 -2.49
CA ALA A 27 23.20 10.76 -3.44
C ALA A 27 24.29 10.02 -4.22
N LEU A 28 24.13 8.71 -4.43
CA LEU A 28 25.09 7.89 -5.16
C LEU A 28 24.36 7.02 -6.18
N ALA A 29 24.61 7.24 -7.46
CA ALA A 29 24.18 6.31 -8.51
C ALA A 29 25.32 5.34 -8.87
N GLU A 30 25.06 4.03 -8.76
CA GLU A 30 26.01 2.94 -9.05
C GLU A 30 25.57 2.10 -10.26
N CYS A 31 24.69 2.65 -11.13
CA CYS A 31 24.05 1.95 -12.25
C CYS A 31 23.95 2.83 -13.50
N ASP A 32 23.75 2.20 -14.65
CA ASP A 32 23.33 2.85 -15.89
C ASP A 32 21.80 3.00 -15.94
N SER A 33 21.31 4.04 -16.63
CA SER A 33 19.88 4.31 -16.85
C SER A 33 19.05 4.35 -15.57
N CYS A 34 19.61 4.94 -14.50
CA CYS A 34 18.96 5.01 -13.21
C CYS A 34 19.00 6.42 -12.61
N LEU A 35 18.02 6.70 -11.76
CA LEU A 35 17.93 7.93 -10.98
C LEU A 35 17.89 7.58 -9.49
N VAL A 36 18.80 8.17 -8.71
CA VAL A 36 18.83 8.08 -7.26
C VAL A 36 18.46 9.44 -6.66
N LEU A 37 17.40 9.46 -5.85
CA LEU A 37 16.84 10.66 -5.21
C LEU A 37 17.21 10.67 -3.72
N GLY A 38 18.35 11.28 -3.43
CA GLY A 38 18.89 11.46 -2.08
C GLY A 38 19.88 10.38 -1.65
N SER A 39 20.36 10.48 -0.42
CA SER A 39 21.34 9.56 0.13
C SER A 39 20.77 8.17 0.42
N VAL A 40 21.66 7.17 0.36
CA VAL A 40 21.41 5.79 0.81
C VAL A 40 22.37 5.50 1.96
N ALA A 41 21.84 5.05 3.11
CA ALA A 41 22.63 4.82 4.31
C ALA A 41 23.78 3.83 4.05
N GLY A 42 25.00 4.19 4.47
CA GLY A 42 26.21 3.39 4.27
C GLY A 42 26.86 3.53 2.88
N LYS A 43 26.30 4.37 2.00
CA LYS A 43 26.87 4.69 0.69
C LYS A 43 27.37 6.12 0.66
N ASN A 44 28.51 6.35 -0.01
CA ASN A 44 29.04 7.70 -0.25
C ASN A 44 29.10 8.58 1.02
N ASN A 45 29.51 7.98 2.14
CA ASN A 45 29.56 8.59 3.48
C ASN A 45 28.22 9.04 4.08
N ALA A 46 27.09 8.64 3.49
CA ALA A 46 25.78 8.94 4.05
C ALA A 46 25.49 8.14 5.33
N ILE A 47 25.11 8.87 6.38
CA ILE A 47 24.69 8.30 7.68
C ILE A 47 23.23 7.84 7.69
N GLY A 48 22.46 8.16 6.66
CA GLY A 48 21.03 7.92 6.61
C GLY A 48 20.49 7.90 5.18
N ASN A 49 19.25 7.45 5.08
CA ASN A 49 18.51 7.42 3.82
C ASN A 49 17.60 8.67 3.72
N VAL A 50 17.34 9.13 2.50
CA VAL A 50 16.40 10.25 2.25
C VAL A 50 14.95 9.77 2.11
N ASN A 51 14.02 10.67 2.44
CA ASN A 51 12.60 10.57 2.10
C ASN A 51 12.26 11.61 1.03
N VAL A 52 11.45 11.22 0.05
CA VAL A 52 10.99 12.11 -1.03
C VAL A 52 9.59 12.60 -0.70
N GLY A 53 9.44 13.91 -0.53
CA GLY A 53 8.14 14.57 -0.38
C GLY A 53 7.66 15.15 -1.70
N VAL A 54 6.41 14.87 -2.08
CA VAL A 54 5.73 15.52 -3.21
C VAL A 54 4.49 16.21 -2.66
N GLY A 55 4.49 17.55 -2.63
CA GLY A 55 3.41 18.30 -1.97
C GLY A 55 3.39 18.20 -0.44
N THR A 56 4.46 17.65 0.17
CA THR A 56 4.70 17.65 1.61
C THR A 56 6.16 18.02 1.89
N THR A 57 6.39 18.81 2.94
CA THR A 57 7.73 19.22 3.38
C THR A 57 8.27 18.38 4.54
N ASN A 58 7.44 17.50 5.11
CA ASN A 58 7.81 16.64 6.24
C ASN A 58 7.40 15.18 5.96
N PRO A 59 8.01 14.53 4.95
CA PRO A 59 7.62 13.19 4.53
C PRO A 59 7.83 12.16 5.65
N GLN A 60 6.76 11.43 6.00
CA GLN A 60 6.76 10.40 7.07
C GLN A 60 7.08 8.98 6.55
N ALA A 61 7.24 8.83 5.24
CA ALA A 61 7.65 7.60 4.58
C ALA A 61 8.70 7.89 3.50
N ARG A 62 9.31 6.82 2.94
CA ARG A 62 10.33 6.94 1.88
C ARG A 62 9.87 7.75 0.68
N LEU A 63 8.61 7.58 0.31
CA LEU A 63 7.88 8.45 -0.60
C LEU A 63 6.59 8.83 0.10
N ASP A 64 6.38 10.14 0.26
CA ASP A 64 5.18 10.69 0.87
C ASP A 64 4.61 11.76 -0.07
N VAL A 65 3.36 11.58 -0.47
CA VAL A 65 2.67 12.47 -1.41
C VAL A 65 1.52 13.12 -0.68
N GLY A 66 1.64 14.43 -0.44
CA GLY A 66 0.57 15.26 0.09
C GLY A 66 -0.46 15.58 -0.99
N GLY A 67 -1.27 14.59 -1.38
CA GLY A 67 -2.28 14.74 -2.43
C GLY A 67 -2.50 13.45 -3.22
N ASN A 68 -3.18 13.58 -4.37
CA ASN A 68 -3.52 12.43 -5.19
C ASN A 68 -2.37 11.99 -6.10
N VAL A 69 -2.28 10.70 -6.38
CA VAL A 69 -1.33 10.11 -7.35
C VAL A 69 -2.10 9.55 -8.54
N LYS A 70 -1.69 9.89 -9.77
CA LYS A 70 -2.20 9.27 -10.99
C LYS A 70 -1.14 8.33 -11.57
N LEU A 71 -1.50 7.05 -11.75
CA LEU A 71 -0.62 6.04 -12.31
C LEU A 71 -1.04 5.70 -13.74
N GLY A 72 -0.20 6.08 -14.72
CA GLY A 72 -0.45 5.84 -16.15
C GLY A 72 -1.33 6.91 -16.83
N ALA A 73 -1.25 6.96 -18.16
CA ALA A 73 -1.94 8.00 -18.96
C ALA A 73 -3.48 7.94 -18.80
N ALA A 74 -4.04 6.74 -18.77
CA ALA A 74 -5.47 6.48 -18.57
C ALA A 74 -5.87 6.29 -17.10
N GLY A 75 -4.96 6.48 -16.14
CA GLY A 75 -5.25 6.28 -14.73
C GLY A 75 -6.19 7.35 -14.16
N THR A 76 -7.03 6.94 -13.21
CA THR A 76 -7.75 7.85 -12.30
C THR A 76 -6.81 8.26 -11.16
N ALA A 77 -6.99 9.46 -10.62
CA ALA A 77 -6.23 9.90 -9.46
C ALA A 77 -6.67 9.08 -8.22
N ILE A 78 -5.70 8.48 -7.53
CA ILE A 78 -5.87 7.77 -6.27
C ILE A 78 -5.55 8.76 -5.14
N ASN A 79 -6.49 8.98 -4.24
CA ASN A 79 -6.31 9.75 -3.02
C ASN A 79 -5.57 8.94 -1.95
N ALA A 80 -5.89 7.66 -1.78
CA ALA A 80 -5.19 6.80 -0.83
C ALA A 80 -5.26 5.30 -1.18
N LEU A 81 -4.19 4.58 -0.79
CA LEU A 81 -4.20 3.12 -0.64
C LEU A 81 -4.08 2.80 0.85
N ILE A 82 -5.15 2.28 1.44
CA ILE A 82 -5.20 1.94 2.86
C ILE A 82 -5.04 0.43 2.99
N LYS A 83 -4.06 -0.03 3.79
CA LYS A 83 -3.95 -1.41 4.25
C LYS A 83 -4.34 -1.49 5.72
N HIS A 84 -5.28 -2.35 6.04
CA HIS A 84 -5.81 -2.51 7.40
C HIS A 84 -5.90 -3.98 7.78
N THR A 85 -5.48 -4.31 9.00
CA THR A 85 -5.58 -5.65 9.56
C THR A 85 -6.53 -5.60 10.75
N ALA A 86 -7.51 -6.49 10.78
CA ALA A 86 -8.49 -6.56 11.86
C ALA A 86 -8.79 -8.01 12.26
N ASN A 87 -9.07 -8.22 13.54
CA ASN A 87 -9.64 -9.48 14.01
C ASN A 87 -11.16 -9.39 13.93
N ILE A 88 -11.80 -10.39 13.32
CA ILE A 88 -13.25 -10.50 13.23
C ILE A 88 -13.73 -11.84 13.77
N ASN A 89 -14.97 -11.88 14.23
CA ASN A 89 -15.63 -13.12 14.60
C ASN A 89 -16.62 -13.49 13.50
N ILE A 90 -16.39 -14.62 12.85
CA ILE A 90 -17.37 -15.22 11.94
C ILE A 90 -18.34 -16.02 12.81
N PRO A 91 -19.64 -15.68 12.84
CA PRO A 91 -20.62 -16.44 13.61
C PRO A 91 -20.84 -17.83 13.00
N SER A 92 -21.59 -18.69 13.68
CA SER A 92 -22.03 -19.93 13.07
C SER A 92 -22.93 -19.64 11.87
N LEU A 93 -22.69 -20.30 10.75
CA LEU A 93 -23.44 -20.11 9.50
C LEU A 93 -23.92 -21.47 9.03
N ALA A 94 -25.25 -21.65 8.94
CA ALA A 94 -25.80 -22.80 8.24
C ALA A 94 -25.38 -22.78 6.74
N ALA A 95 -25.50 -23.93 6.07
CA ALA A 95 -25.22 -24.05 4.65
C ALA A 95 -26.01 -22.99 3.85
N ASN A 96 -25.35 -22.31 2.92
CA ASN A 96 -25.92 -21.26 2.06
C ASN A 96 -26.45 -20.02 2.81
N VAL A 97 -26.11 -19.83 4.08
CA VAL A 97 -26.47 -18.63 4.86
C VAL A 97 -25.32 -17.63 4.86
N GLY A 98 -25.67 -16.35 4.73
CA GLY A 98 -24.73 -15.24 4.80
C GLY A 98 -24.91 -14.37 6.03
N THR A 99 -23.84 -13.66 6.38
CA THR A 99 -23.80 -12.65 7.44
C THR A 99 -23.03 -11.42 6.97
N THR A 100 -23.20 -10.31 7.67
CA THR A 100 -22.44 -9.08 7.44
C THR A 100 -21.67 -8.69 8.69
N ILE A 101 -20.41 -8.33 8.51
CA ILE A 101 -19.51 -7.87 9.57
C ILE A 101 -19.02 -6.49 9.18
N ASP A 102 -19.18 -5.51 10.09
CA ASP A 102 -18.68 -4.15 9.91
C ASP A 102 -17.32 -4.03 10.63
N VAL A 103 -16.30 -3.61 9.88
CA VAL A 103 -14.93 -3.42 10.34
C VAL A 103 -14.56 -1.94 10.25
N PRO A 104 -14.15 -1.29 11.35
CA PRO A 104 -13.67 0.08 11.31
C PRO A 104 -12.36 0.19 10.51
N VAL A 105 -12.35 0.98 9.45
CA VAL A 105 -11.17 1.28 8.64
C VAL A 105 -11.05 2.79 8.50
N THR A 106 -10.27 3.41 9.39
CA THR A 106 -10.07 4.87 9.42
C THR A 106 -9.70 5.42 8.04
N ASN A 107 -10.26 6.58 7.68
CA ASN A 107 -10.06 7.29 6.41
C ASN A 107 -10.62 6.61 5.15
N ALA A 108 -11.24 5.43 5.25
CA ALA A 108 -11.97 4.85 4.13
C ALA A 108 -13.20 5.73 3.80
N ILE A 109 -13.40 6.06 2.52
CA ILE A 109 -14.54 6.86 2.06
C ILE A 109 -15.53 6.02 1.25
N THR A 110 -16.82 6.35 1.31
CA THR A 110 -17.84 5.69 0.49
C THR A 110 -17.52 5.85 -1.00
N GLY A 111 -17.72 4.78 -1.79
CA GLY A 111 -17.37 4.74 -3.21
C GLY A 111 -15.97 4.17 -3.50
N ALA A 112 -15.14 3.97 -2.47
CA ALA A 112 -13.85 3.32 -2.60
C ALA A 112 -13.97 1.83 -3.00
N VAL A 113 -12.96 1.35 -3.70
CA VAL A 113 -12.79 -0.07 -4.01
C VAL A 113 -12.24 -0.78 -2.78
N VAL A 114 -12.82 -1.92 -2.43
CA VAL A 114 -12.41 -2.73 -1.27
C VAL A 114 -12.04 -4.13 -1.71
N HIS A 115 -10.89 -4.60 -1.26
CA HIS A 115 -10.48 -5.99 -1.33
C HIS A 115 -10.28 -6.55 0.08
N VAL A 116 -10.67 -7.80 0.31
CA VAL A 116 -10.61 -8.45 1.62
C VAL A 116 -10.07 -9.86 1.47
N THR A 117 -9.11 -10.22 2.31
CA THR A 117 -8.59 -11.57 2.48
C THR A 117 -8.83 -12.02 3.91
N ILE A 118 -9.15 -13.31 4.10
CA ILE A 118 -9.20 -13.96 5.41
C ILE A 118 -7.89 -14.73 5.59
N ASP A 119 -7.16 -14.45 6.67
CA ASP A 119 -5.86 -15.08 6.99
C ASP A 119 -6.08 -16.30 7.90
N ALA A 120 -6.93 -17.21 7.45
CA ALA A 120 -7.23 -18.49 8.08
C ALA A 120 -7.96 -19.38 7.07
N ASP A 121 -7.83 -20.71 7.22
CA ASP A 121 -8.71 -21.64 6.54
C ASP A 121 -10.09 -21.63 7.22
N VAL A 122 -11.10 -21.18 6.49
CA VAL A 122 -12.49 -21.08 6.95
C VAL A 122 -13.42 -22.03 6.18
N ASN A 123 -12.86 -23.09 5.59
CA ASN A 123 -13.57 -24.04 4.74
C ASN A 123 -14.33 -23.29 3.62
N ASP A 124 -15.64 -23.55 3.49
CA ASP A 124 -16.48 -22.98 2.43
C ASP A 124 -17.01 -21.56 2.70
N VAL A 125 -16.51 -20.87 3.75
CA VAL A 125 -16.89 -19.46 3.99
C VAL A 125 -16.12 -18.56 3.04
N VAL A 126 -16.86 -17.84 2.19
CA VAL A 126 -16.31 -16.93 1.19
C VAL A 126 -16.66 -15.47 1.49
N VAL A 127 -15.78 -14.56 1.10
CA VAL A 127 -16.09 -13.13 1.01
C VAL A 127 -16.98 -12.91 -0.22
N ALA A 128 -18.28 -12.79 0.02
CA ALA A 128 -19.27 -12.62 -1.06
C ALA A 128 -19.25 -11.20 -1.65
N ASN A 129 -19.04 -10.18 -0.81
CA ASN A 129 -18.70 -8.82 -1.23
C ASN A 129 -18.13 -8.02 -0.06
N ALA A 130 -17.46 -6.91 -0.38
CA ALA A 130 -17.08 -5.90 0.60
C ALA A 130 -17.25 -4.50 0.01
N ARG A 131 -17.64 -3.53 0.84
CA ARG A 131 -17.71 -2.12 0.45
C ARG A 131 -17.54 -1.21 1.66
N VAL A 132 -17.13 0.04 1.43
CA VAL A 132 -17.23 1.08 2.46
C VAL A 132 -18.71 1.44 2.63
N SER A 133 -19.31 1.04 3.75
CA SER A 133 -20.75 1.21 4.01
C SER A 133 -21.08 2.63 4.46
N THR A 134 -20.19 3.20 5.25
CA THR A 134 -20.13 4.59 5.69
C THR A 134 -18.65 5.00 5.80
N ASN A 135 -18.36 6.31 5.79
CA ASN A 135 -16.98 6.76 5.97
C ASN A 135 -16.39 6.17 7.26
N GLY A 136 -15.20 5.56 7.14
CA GLY A 136 -14.51 4.90 8.23
C GLY A 136 -14.94 3.45 8.51
N THR A 137 -15.90 2.88 7.76
CA THR A 137 -16.40 1.51 8.01
C THR A 137 -16.50 0.68 6.74
N VAL A 138 -15.84 -0.46 6.73
CA VAL A 138 -15.96 -1.48 5.67
C VAL A 138 -16.93 -2.56 6.13
N ARG A 139 -18.00 -2.77 5.35
CA ARG A 139 -18.91 -3.91 5.51
C ARG A 139 -18.42 -5.07 4.66
N ILE A 140 -18.26 -6.22 5.28
CA ILE A 140 -17.89 -7.49 4.64
C ILE A 140 -19.12 -8.40 4.72
N ARG A 141 -19.60 -8.88 3.57
CA ARG A 141 -20.58 -9.95 3.52
C ARG A 141 -19.86 -11.28 3.36
N LEU A 142 -20.08 -12.18 4.30
CA LEU A 142 -19.61 -13.56 4.23
C LEU A 142 -20.79 -14.48 3.91
N VAL A 143 -20.52 -15.56 3.18
CA VAL A 143 -21.50 -16.62 2.90
C VAL A 143 -20.82 -17.96 3.10
N ASN A 144 -21.47 -18.86 3.83
CA ASN A 144 -21.08 -20.27 3.82
C ASN A 144 -21.60 -20.90 2.52
N ALA A 145 -20.73 -21.11 1.54
CA ALA A 145 -21.06 -21.71 0.25
C ALA A 145 -21.04 -23.25 0.29
N GLY A 146 -20.81 -23.85 1.46
CA GLY A 146 -20.72 -25.29 1.66
C GLY A 146 -22.07 -25.96 1.89
N THR A 147 -22.03 -27.28 2.02
CA THR A 147 -23.21 -28.10 2.30
C THR A 147 -23.44 -28.37 3.80
N SER A 148 -22.47 -28.06 4.65
CA SER A 148 -22.54 -28.21 6.11
C SER A 148 -22.49 -26.86 6.82
N SER A 149 -22.93 -26.82 8.09
CA SER A 149 -22.80 -25.61 8.91
C SER A 149 -21.33 -25.31 9.25
N PHE A 150 -20.95 -24.04 9.14
CA PHE A 150 -19.70 -23.50 9.68
C PHE A 150 -19.86 -23.19 11.17
N SER A 151 -18.85 -23.55 11.97
CA SER A 151 -18.83 -23.25 13.40
C SER A 151 -18.17 -21.90 13.66
N ALA A 152 -18.68 -21.15 14.63
CA ALA A 152 -18.18 -19.80 14.90
C ALA A 152 -16.67 -19.82 15.24
N THR A 153 -15.92 -18.88 14.66
CA THR A 153 -14.48 -18.77 14.92
C THR A 153 -14.00 -17.33 14.78
N SER A 154 -12.87 -17.02 15.42
CA SER A 154 -12.19 -15.72 15.27
C SER A 154 -11.07 -15.86 14.25
N VAL A 155 -10.97 -14.90 13.33
CA VAL A 155 -9.96 -14.87 12.28
C VAL A 155 -9.41 -13.47 12.09
N THR A 156 -8.21 -13.39 11.53
CA THR A 156 -7.64 -12.14 11.05
C THR A 156 -8.09 -11.90 9.61
N VAL A 157 -8.47 -10.67 9.28
CA VAL A 157 -8.69 -10.21 7.91
C VAL A 157 -7.70 -9.12 7.53
N GLN A 158 -7.29 -9.14 6.27
CA GLN A 158 -6.54 -8.08 5.63
C GLN A 158 -7.45 -7.36 4.64
N ILE A 159 -7.55 -6.04 4.79
CA ILE A 159 -8.42 -5.18 3.99
C ILE A 159 -7.54 -4.18 3.25
N ALA A 160 -7.73 -4.09 1.93
CA ALA A 160 -7.17 -3.03 1.11
C ALA A 160 -8.29 -2.13 0.60
N VAL A 161 -8.17 -0.82 0.81
CA VAL A 161 -9.09 0.19 0.28
C VAL A 161 -8.35 1.09 -0.69
N ILE A 162 -8.89 1.29 -1.88
CA ILE A 162 -8.36 2.18 -2.92
C ILE A 162 -9.42 3.23 -3.23
N GLN A 163 -9.07 4.49 -3.06
CA GLN A 163 -9.98 5.64 -3.20
C GLN A 163 -9.29 6.82 -3.85
#